data_AF-A0A2S1JS92-F1
#
_entry.id   AF-A0A2S1JS92-F1
#
_cell.length_a   1.000
_cell.length_b   1.000
_cell.length_c   1.000
_cell.angle_alpha   90.00
_cell.angle_beta   90.00
_cell.angle_gamma   90.00
#
_symmetry.space_group_name_H-M   'P 1'
#
loop_
_entity.id
_entity.type
_entity.pdbx_description
1 polymer ?
#
loop_
_entity_poly.entity_id
_entity_poly.type
_entity_poly.pdbx_seq_one_letter_code
_entity_poly.pdbx_strand_id
1 'polypeptide(L)'
;MGNLNSASLHSIVVDEEEIYVLSSSESIAVLEGANIDGVPLSEIGIPQFWWKIISGSDNLALALHRGPETFGQWWFLVLCLIGDEYKRVELLQGECESCDWTGWIATPLSNEIYTGSPDRIAAFNRAKTLPVVGCPECGGRLNKHAVWAARS
;
A
#
# COMPACT_ATOMS: atom_id res chain seq x y z
N MET A 1 -2.62 -13.48 21.60
CA MET A 1 -2.31 -13.17 20.19
C MET A 1 -3.22 -14.02 19.32
N GLY A 2 -3.95 -13.38 18.40
CA GLY A 2 -4.80 -14.08 17.43
C GLY A 2 -3.97 -14.79 16.36
N ASN A 3 -4.58 -15.73 15.64
CA ASN A 3 -3.98 -16.34 14.46
C ASN A 3 -5.01 -16.32 13.33
N LEU A 4 -4.70 -15.63 12.25
CA LEU A 4 -5.50 -15.63 11.04
C LEU A 4 -5.10 -16.82 10.15
N ASN A 5 -6.03 -17.22 9.29
CA ASN A 5 -5.82 -18.26 8.29
C ASN A 5 -5.71 -17.60 6.92
N SER A 6 -4.58 -17.79 6.22
CA SER A 6 -4.40 -17.18 4.89
C SER A 6 -5.44 -17.65 3.89
N ALA A 7 -5.94 -18.89 4.01
CA ALA A 7 -6.96 -19.44 3.12
C ALA A 7 -8.34 -18.77 3.24
N SER A 8 -8.58 -17.99 4.30
CA SER A 8 -9.80 -17.19 4.45
C SER A 8 -9.61 -15.71 4.10
N LEU A 9 -8.38 -15.26 3.86
CA LEU A 9 -8.11 -13.88 3.47
C LEU A 9 -8.52 -13.68 2.01
N HIS A 10 -9.02 -12.49 1.69
CA HIS A 10 -9.32 -12.13 0.31
C HIS A 10 -8.02 -11.91 -0.46
N SER A 11 -7.77 -12.71 -1.51
CA SER A 11 -6.63 -12.52 -2.40
C SER A 11 -7.02 -11.94 -3.75
N ILE A 12 -6.12 -11.15 -4.32
CA ILE A 12 -6.17 -10.59 -5.66
C ILE A 12 -4.80 -10.75 -6.33
N VAL A 13 -4.73 -10.55 -7.65
CA VAL A 13 -3.45 -10.53 -8.38
C VAL A 13 -3.06 -9.09 -8.69
N VAL A 14 -1.89 -8.66 -8.24
CA VAL A 14 -1.32 -7.33 -8.52
C VAL A 14 0.13 -7.50 -8.94
N ASP A 15 0.46 -7.01 -10.14
CA ASP A 15 1.80 -7.14 -10.73
C ASP A 15 2.30 -8.59 -10.76
N GLU A 16 1.41 -9.50 -11.17
CA GLU A 16 1.67 -10.94 -11.33
C GLU A 16 1.98 -11.69 -10.02
N GLU A 17 1.74 -11.05 -8.87
CA GLU A 17 1.85 -11.65 -7.54
C GLU A 17 0.46 -11.77 -6.90
N GLU A 18 0.23 -12.87 -6.17
CA GLU A 18 -0.93 -12.98 -5.28
C GLU A 18 -0.73 -12.12 -4.03
N ILE A 19 -1.66 -11.20 -3.81
CA ILE A 19 -1.66 -10.25 -2.71
C ILE A 19 -2.93 -10.44 -1.89
N TYR A 20 -2.81 -10.42 -0.56
CA TYR A 20 -3.90 -10.62 0.38
C TYR A 20 -4.38 -9.28 0.92
N VAL A 21 -5.57 -8.85 0.50
CA VAL A 21 -6.19 -7.60 0.93
C VAL A 21 -6.89 -7.82 2.27
N LEU A 22 -6.54 -7.02 3.27
CA LEU A 22 -7.10 -7.15 4.60
C LEU A 22 -8.36 -6.31 4.75
N SER A 23 -9.41 -6.90 5.33
CA SER A 23 -10.54 -6.15 5.88
C SER A 23 -10.09 -5.30 7.08
N SER A 24 -10.97 -4.41 7.55
CA SER A 24 -10.67 -3.57 8.72
C SER A 24 -10.42 -4.38 9.98
N SER A 25 -11.18 -5.45 10.23
CA SER A 25 -10.98 -6.31 11.41
C SER A 25 -9.67 -7.12 11.32
N GLU A 26 -9.32 -7.61 10.13
CA GLU A 26 -8.05 -8.32 9.92
C GLU A 26 -6.86 -7.38 10.05
N SER A 27 -6.96 -6.16 9.50
CA SER A 27 -5.94 -5.12 9.63
C SER A 27 -5.66 -4.81 11.10
N ILE A 28 -6.71 -4.57 11.91
CA ILE A 28 -6.55 -4.34 13.34
C ILE A 28 -5.86 -5.55 14.02
N ALA A 29 -6.32 -6.77 13.73
CA ALA A 29 -5.76 -7.97 14.33
C ALA A 29 -4.26 -8.13 14.05
N VAL A 30 -3.81 -7.93 12.81
CA VAL A 30 -2.38 -8.05 12.46
C VAL A 30 -1.54 -6.92 13.07
N LEU A 31 -2.09 -5.70 13.15
CA LEU A 31 -1.44 -4.55 13.78
C LEU A 31 -1.30 -4.69 15.30
N GLU A 32 -2.19 -5.48 15.93
CA GLU A 32 -2.13 -5.89 17.34
C GLU A 32 -1.26 -7.15 17.57
N GLY A 33 -0.59 -7.64 16.52
CA GLY A 33 0.35 -8.75 16.61
C GLY A 33 -0.26 -10.14 16.44
N ALA A 34 -1.38 -10.27 15.71
CA ALA A 34 -1.82 -11.57 15.22
C ALA A 34 -0.80 -12.16 14.23
N ASN A 35 -0.64 -13.48 14.26
CA ASN A 35 0.13 -14.21 13.25
C ASN A 35 -0.79 -14.67 12.11
N ILE A 36 -0.21 -15.08 10.99
CA ILE A 36 -0.94 -15.69 9.88
C ILE A 36 -0.31 -17.05 9.59
N ASP A 37 -1.11 -18.11 9.72
CA ASP A 37 -0.66 -19.51 9.65
C ASP A 37 0.50 -19.82 10.61
N GLY A 38 0.49 -19.20 11.79
CA GLY A 38 1.56 -19.34 12.79
C GLY A 38 2.87 -18.63 12.44
N VAL A 39 2.92 -17.88 11.32
CA VAL A 39 4.08 -17.09 10.91
C VAL A 39 3.90 -15.64 11.33
N PRO A 40 4.88 -15.03 12.02
CA PRO A 40 4.81 -13.63 12.40
C PRO A 40 4.96 -12.71 11.18
N LEU A 41 4.37 -11.53 11.25
CA LEU A 41 4.58 -10.47 10.26
C LEU A 41 5.94 -9.81 10.50
N SER A 42 6.63 -9.43 9.43
CA SER A 42 7.84 -8.60 9.51
C SER A 42 7.45 -7.18 9.95
N GLU A 43 8.15 -6.65 10.95
CA GLU A 43 8.11 -5.24 11.39
C GLU A 43 6.73 -4.54 11.42
N ILE A 44 6.03 -4.63 12.56
CA ILE A 44 4.66 -4.10 12.76
C ILE A 44 4.61 -2.56 12.92
N GLY A 45 5.74 -1.89 13.15
CA GLY A 45 5.78 -0.48 13.55
C GLY A 45 5.33 0.54 12.49
N ILE A 46 5.79 0.37 11.24
CA ILE A 46 5.45 1.27 10.13
C ILE A 46 3.97 1.15 9.69
N PRO A 47 3.40 -0.08 9.60
CA PRO A 47 1.99 -0.29 9.29
C PRO A 47 0.98 0.37 10.23
N GLN A 48 1.26 0.46 11.54
CA GLN A 48 0.34 1.10 12.50
C GLN A 48 0.11 2.58 12.19
N PHE A 49 1.15 3.26 11.72
CA PHE A 49 1.07 4.65 11.33
C PHE A 49 0.30 4.83 10.01
N TRP A 50 0.55 3.96 9.02
CA TRP A 50 -0.20 3.95 7.77
C TRP A 50 -1.69 3.66 7.98
N TRP A 51 -2.04 2.82 8.95
CA TRP A 51 -3.43 2.44 9.19
C TRP A 51 -4.36 3.62 9.46
N LYS A 52 -3.89 4.66 10.17
CA LYS A 52 -4.70 5.88 10.40
C LYS A 52 -5.10 6.55 9.08
N ILE A 53 -4.23 6.51 8.08
CA ILE A 53 -4.44 7.11 6.76
C ILE A 53 -5.33 6.19 5.93
N ILE A 54 -5.00 4.90 5.90
CA ILE A 54 -5.70 3.87 5.11
C ILE A 54 -7.15 3.74 5.56
N SER A 55 -7.41 3.64 6.86
CA SER A 55 -8.76 3.47 7.41
C SER A 55 -9.71 4.65 7.18
N GLY A 56 -9.17 5.83 6.83
CA GLY A 56 -9.94 7.01 6.47
C GLY A 56 -10.18 7.18 4.96
N SER A 57 -9.78 6.23 4.13
CA SER A 57 -9.81 6.33 2.67
C SER A 57 -10.50 5.12 2.05
N ASP A 58 -11.46 5.36 1.16
CA ASP A 58 -12.12 4.32 0.37
C ASP A 58 -11.22 3.79 -0.77
N ASN A 59 -10.14 4.50 -1.10
CA ASN A 59 -9.22 4.15 -2.19
C ASN A 59 -7.99 3.39 -1.71
N LEU A 60 -7.69 3.37 -0.42
CA LEU A 60 -6.48 2.73 0.10
C LEU A 60 -6.85 1.43 0.82
N ALA A 61 -6.00 0.42 0.68
CA ALA A 61 -6.14 -0.83 1.40
C ALA A 61 -4.79 -1.28 1.97
N LEU A 62 -4.84 -1.86 3.16
CA LEU A 62 -3.71 -2.58 3.73
C LEU A 62 -3.72 -4.00 3.18
N ALA A 63 -2.57 -4.45 2.71
CA ALA A 63 -2.43 -5.76 2.12
C ALA A 63 -1.16 -6.44 2.60
N LEU A 64 -1.07 -7.75 2.34
CA LEU A 64 0.06 -8.57 2.67
C LEU A 64 0.51 -9.37 1.47
N HIS A 65 1.80 -9.66 1.42
CA HIS A 65 2.36 -10.60 0.46
C HIS A 65 3.41 -11.48 1.12
N ARG A 66 3.66 -12.63 0.52
CA ARG A 66 4.57 -13.65 1.04
C ARG A 66 5.13 -14.48 -0.10
N GLY A 67 6.44 -14.63 -0.14
CA GLY A 67 7.09 -15.42 -1.18
C GLY A 67 8.58 -15.66 -0.91
N PRO A 68 9.30 -16.21 -1.91
CA PRO A 68 10.74 -16.43 -1.81
C PRO A 68 11.52 -15.14 -1.51
N GLU A 69 11.12 -14.04 -2.14
CA GLU A 69 11.74 -12.72 -1.97
C GLU A 69 11.52 -12.09 -0.58
N THR A 70 10.51 -12.57 0.17
CA THR A 70 10.26 -12.17 1.56
C THR A 70 10.80 -13.20 2.56
N PHE A 71 11.60 -14.17 2.09
CA PHE A 71 12.10 -15.31 2.87
C PHE A 71 10.97 -16.09 3.57
N GLY A 72 9.79 -16.13 2.95
CA GLY A 72 8.61 -16.78 3.53
C GLY A 72 8.00 -16.04 4.72
N GLN A 73 8.37 -14.79 4.98
CA GLN A 73 7.71 -13.91 5.95
C GLN A 73 6.55 -13.14 5.31
N TRP A 74 5.57 -12.75 6.13
CA TRP A 74 4.48 -11.88 5.72
C TRP A 74 4.94 -10.42 5.77
N TRP A 75 4.89 -9.74 4.64
CA TRP A 75 5.29 -8.35 4.49
C TRP A 75 4.07 -7.49 4.18
N PHE A 76 4.06 -6.27 4.71
CA PHE A 76 3.00 -5.30 4.46
C PHE A 76 3.17 -4.60 3.12
N LEU A 77 2.04 -4.30 2.50
CA LEU A 77 1.92 -3.51 1.29
C LEU A 77 0.74 -2.55 1.43
N VAL A 78 0.84 -1.38 0.81
CA VAL A 78 -0.31 -0.50 0.63
C VAL A 78 -0.75 -0.57 -0.83
N LEU A 79 -2.05 -0.75 -1.03
CA LEU A 79 -2.68 -0.72 -2.35
C LEU A 79 -3.53 0.53 -2.48
N CYS A 80 -3.55 1.10 -3.69
CA CYS A 80 -4.46 2.17 -4.08
C CYS A 80 -5.36 1.68 -5.22
N LEU A 81 -6.67 1.83 -5.05
CA LEU A 81 -7.66 1.58 -6.09
C LEU A 81 -7.67 2.76 -7.07
N ILE A 82 -7.28 2.51 -8.31
CA ILE A 82 -7.25 3.48 -9.41
C ILE A 82 -8.13 2.94 -10.54
N GLY A 83 -9.27 3.59 -10.77
CA GLY A 83 -10.34 2.98 -11.57
C GLY A 83 -10.85 1.73 -10.87
N ASP A 84 -10.83 0.60 -11.56
CA ASP A 84 -11.28 -0.71 -11.03
C ASP A 84 -10.11 -1.64 -10.66
N GLU A 85 -8.88 -1.12 -10.61
CA GLU A 85 -7.68 -1.92 -10.37
C GLU A 85 -6.87 -1.41 -9.18
N TYR A 86 -6.41 -2.35 -8.35
CA TYR A 86 -5.44 -2.05 -7.30
C TYR A 86 -4.03 -1.90 -7.88
N LYS A 87 -3.31 -0.88 -7.40
CA LYS A 87 -1.90 -0.62 -7.70
C LYS A 87 -1.10 -0.54 -6.40
N ARG A 88 0.13 -1.03 -6.43
CA ARG A 88 1.06 -0.91 -5.30
C ARG A 88 1.45 0.56 -5.12
N VAL A 89 1.44 1.03 -3.88
CA VAL A 89 1.86 2.38 -3.55
C VAL A 89 2.65 2.41 -2.24
N GLU A 90 3.50 3.40 -2.11
CA GLU A 90 4.09 3.84 -0.85
C GLU A 90 3.36 5.10 -0.37
N LEU A 91 3.07 5.16 0.93
CA LEU A 91 2.53 6.37 1.56
C LEU A 91 3.67 7.23 2.11
N LEU A 92 3.69 8.51 1.74
CA LEU A 92 4.69 9.45 2.21
C LEU A 92 4.13 10.89 2.27
N GLN A 93 4.87 11.78 2.93
CA GLN A 93 4.53 13.20 2.98
C GLN A 93 4.80 13.89 1.63
N GLY A 94 3.82 14.67 1.17
CA GLY A 94 3.88 15.47 -0.05
C GLY A 94 3.52 16.93 0.20
N GLU A 95 3.95 17.78 -0.71
CA GLU A 95 3.75 19.23 -0.64
C GLU A 95 3.32 19.74 -2.02
N CYS A 96 2.51 20.80 -2.04
CA CYS A 96 2.13 21.47 -3.28
C CYS A 96 3.19 22.50 -3.68
N GLU A 97 3.51 22.55 -4.98
CA GLU A 97 4.43 23.54 -5.54
C GLU A 97 3.78 24.92 -5.78
N SER A 98 2.47 25.04 -5.53
CA SER A 98 1.68 26.24 -5.87
C SER A 98 0.89 26.86 -4.71
N CYS A 99 0.74 26.16 -3.59
CA CYS A 99 0.10 26.68 -2.37
C CYS A 99 0.70 26.01 -1.13
N ASP A 100 0.31 26.46 0.06
CA ASP A 100 0.83 25.95 1.34
C ASP A 100 0.24 24.59 1.76
N TRP A 101 -0.24 23.78 0.82
CA TRP A 101 -0.79 22.47 1.13
C TRP A 101 0.34 21.48 1.43
N THR A 102 0.21 20.79 2.55
CA THR A 102 1.01 19.63 2.94
C THR A 102 0.08 18.50 3.38
N GLY A 103 0.48 17.26 3.11
CA GLY A 103 -0.36 16.11 3.42
C GLY A 103 0.24 14.77 3.01
N TRP A 104 -0.60 13.75 2.99
CA TRP A 104 -0.24 12.42 2.54
C TRP A 104 -0.45 12.27 1.05
N ILE A 105 0.49 11.58 0.41
CA ILE A 105 0.35 11.13 -0.97
C ILE A 105 0.65 9.65 -1.05
N ALA A 106 0.05 8.98 -2.03
CA ALA A 106 0.41 7.64 -2.44
C ALA A 106 1.23 7.72 -3.72
N THR A 107 2.44 7.17 -3.72
CA THR A 107 3.29 7.10 -4.91
C THR A 107 3.53 5.66 -5.33
N PRO A 108 3.41 5.33 -6.62
CA PRO A 108 3.77 4.00 -7.12
C PRO A 108 5.26 3.94 -7.48
N LEU A 109 6.05 4.99 -7.22
CA LEU A 109 7.44 5.08 -7.70
C LEU A 109 8.50 4.76 -6.63
N SER A 110 8.17 3.85 -5.71
CA SER A 110 9.16 3.21 -4.83
C SER A 110 9.57 1.87 -5.43
N ASN A 111 10.86 1.52 -5.42
CA ASN A 111 11.28 0.20 -5.89
C ASN A 111 10.92 -0.91 -4.88
N GLU A 112 10.86 -0.58 -3.59
CA GLU A 112 10.73 -1.57 -2.52
C GLU A 112 9.34 -2.21 -2.51
N ILE A 113 8.29 -1.46 -2.90
CA ILE A 113 6.91 -1.97 -2.98
C ILE A 113 6.71 -3.04 -4.06
N TYR A 114 7.65 -3.18 -5.00
CA TYR A 114 7.63 -4.25 -6.03
C TYR A 114 8.38 -5.51 -5.60
N THR A 115 8.84 -5.58 -4.35
CA THR A 115 9.36 -6.83 -3.79
C THR A 115 8.31 -7.93 -3.91
N GLY A 116 8.73 -9.13 -4.32
CA GLY A 116 7.82 -10.26 -4.58
C GLY A 116 7.27 -10.35 -6.01
N SER A 117 7.23 -9.26 -6.77
CA SER A 117 6.79 -9.30 -8.17
C SER A 117 7.78 -10.09 -9.04
N PRO A 118 7.32 -11.02 -9.91
CA PRO A 118 8.18 -11.81 -10.79
C PRO A 118 9.03 -10.95 -11.75
N ASP A 119 8.47 -9.86 -12.27
CA ASP A 119 9.18 -8.88 -13.11
C ASP A 119 9.02 -7.47 -12.52
N ARG A 120 9.85 -7.20 -11.50
CA ARG A 120 9.85 -5.92 -10.78
C ARG A 120 10.08 -4.73 -11.71
N ILE A 121 10.92 -4.87 -12.75
CA ILE A 121 11.27 -3.79 -13.66
C ILE A 121 10.07 -3.46 -14.55
N ALA A 122 9.39 -4.47 -15.09
CA ALA A 122 8.17 -4.27 -15.86
C ALA A 122 7.07 -3.64 -14.99
N ALA A 123 6.87 -4.13 -13.76
CA ALA A 123 5.90 -3.57 -12.82
C ALA A 123 6.16 -2.09 -12.52
N PHE A 124 7.40 -1.73 -12.16
CA PHE A 124 7.80 -0.35 -11.92
C PHE A 124 7.64 0.54 -13.16
N ASN A 125 7.95 0.02 -14.34
CA ASN A 125 7.78 0.78 -15.59
C ASN A 125 6.32 1.04 -15.94
N ARG A 126 5.41 0.09 -15.69
CA ARG A 126 3.96 0.31 -15.82
C ARG A 126 3.46 1.36 -14.83
N ALA A 127 3.99 1.37 -13.61
CA ALA A 127 3.61 2.36 -12.60
C ALA A 127 3.93 3.80 -12.99
N LYS A 128 4.98 4.03 -13.78
CA LYS A 128 5.30 5.38 -14.31
C LYS A 128 4.23 5.96 -15.22
N THR A 129 3.36 5.12 -15.79
CA THR A 129 2.30 5.55 -16.71
C THR A 129 0.96 5.76 -16.01
N LEU A 130 0.88 5.58 -14.68
CA LEU A 130 -0.34 5.80 -13.92
C LEU A 130 -0.73 7.29 -13.91
N PRO A 131 -2.03 7.59 -13.83
CA PRO A 131 -2.51 8.98 -13.81
C PRO A 131 -2.00 9.70 -12.57
N VAL A 132 -1.38 10.86 -12.79
CA VAL A 132 -0.87 11.71 -11.71
C VAL A 132 -1.98 12.64 -11.24
N VAL A 133 -2.18 12.71 -9.93
CA VAL A 133 -3.12 13.65 -9.31
C VAL A 133 -2.44 14.96 -8.93
N GLY A 134 -3.20 16.05 -8.97
CA GLY A 134 -2.78 17.36 -8.47
C GLY A 134 -3.06 17.53 -6.98
N CYS A 135 -2.67 18.69 -6.45
CA CYS A 135 -3.01 19.11 -5.10
C CYS A 135 -4.53 19.14 -4.90
N PRO A 136 -5.07 18.56 -3.82
CA PRO A 136 -6.50 18.53 -3.57
C PRO A 136 -7.11 19.90 -3.27
N GLU A 137 -6.30 20.89 -2.88
CA GLU A 137 -6.78 22.25 -2.55
C GLU A 137 -6.80 23.19 -3.77
N CYS A 138 -5.73 23.19 -4.58
CA CYS A 138 -5.58 24.15 -5.67
C CYS A 138 -5.46 23.53 -7.07
N GLY A 139 -5.40 22.19 -7.18
CA GLY A 139 -5.14 21.47 -8.43
C GLY A 139 -3.70 21.58 -8.94
N GLY A 140 -2.83 22.32 -8.25
CA GLY A 140 -1.44 22.53 -8.62
C GLY A 140 -0.59 21.26 -8.54
N ARG A 141 0.64 21.34 -9.06
CA ARG A 141 1.57 20.21 -9.06
C ARG A 141 2.01 19.86 -7.64
N LEU A 142 2.16 18.56 -7.38
CA LEU A 142 2.77 18.03 -6.16
C LEU A 142 4.26 17.79 -6.40
N ASN A 143 5.07 17.96 -5.35
CA ASN A 143 6.53 17.81 -5.40
C ASN A 143 7.01 16.39 -5.75
N LYS A 144 6.10 15.41 -5.80
CA LYS A 144 6.36 14.00 -6.10
C LYS A 144 5.26 13.44 -6.99
N HIS A 145 5.56 12.35 -7.70
CA HIS A 145 4.57 11.61 -8.49
C HIS A 145 3.55 10.96 -7.55
N ALA A 146 2.33 11.50 -7.51
CA ALA A 146 1.24 11.02 -6.68
C ALA A 146 0.12 10.46 -7.55
N VAL A 147 -0.45 9.32 -7.15
CA VAL A 147 -1.68 8.77 -7.72
C VAL A 147 -2.89 8.95 -6.78
N TRP A 148 -2.64 9.42 -5.56
CA TRP A 148 -3.63 9.80 -4.56
C TRP A 148 -3.02 10.85 -3.63
N ALA A 149 -3.84 11.78 -3.13
CA ALA A 149 -3.42 12.81 -2.19
C ALA A 149 -4.58 13.17 -1.23
N ALA A 150 -4.28 13.28 0.07
CA ALA A 150 -5.24 13.77 1.06
C ALA A 150 -4.54 14.53 2.19
N ARG A 151 -5.32 15.36 2.88
CA ARG A 151 -4.84 16.09 4.06
C ARG A 151 -4.61 15.12 5.22
N SER A 152 -3.60 15.40 6.05
CA SER A 152 -3.26 14.66 7.27
C SER A 152 -4.25 14.88 8.41
#